data_AF-A0A5Q4ZYT1-F1
#
_entry.id   AF-A0A5Q4ZYT1-F1
#
_cell.length_a   1.000
_cell.length_b   1.000
_cell.length_c   1.000
_cell.angle_alpha   90.00
_cell.angle_beta   90.00
_cell.angle_gamma   90.00
#
_symmetry.space_group_name_H-M   'P 1'
#
loop_
_entity.id
_entity.type
_entity.pdbx_description
1 polymer ?
#
loop_
_entity_poly.entity_id
_entity_poly.type
_entity_poly.pdbx_seq_one_letter_code
_entity_poly.pdbx_strand_id
1 'polypeptide(L)'
;MVIAMDIDKYTTYKSQYLEQYSQDVLAIWHSFEEKETWTLNSEIHDIAKIFNNLPSVCRYPLSDKTEHALADLIGLIAYLPFTESITAMAWCGFNSDAWGTAIYEYAYTTYNESIEKNTLVNNQIVIASKTIVQRVEEVAKISTLQTITGHSI
;
A
#
# COMPACT_ATOMS: atom_id res chain seq x y z
N MET A 1 2.99 -20.10 -9.19
CA MET A 1 2.81 -19.43 -10.49
C MET A 1 2.88 -17.94 -10.20
N VAL A 2 3.98 -17.26 -10.55
CA VAL A 2 4.07 -15.81 -10.33
C VAL A 2 3.22 -15.16 -11.42
N ILE A 3 2.08 -14.59 -11.03
CA ILE A 3 1.26 -13.82 -11.97
C ILE A 3 2.05 -12.53 -12.21
N ALA A 4 2.65 -12.40 -13.39
CA ALA A 4 3.25 -11.14 -13.79
C ALA A 4 2.17 -10.05 -13.70
N MET A 5 2.45 -8.96 -12.98
CA MET A 5 1.55 -7.82 -12.87
C MET A 5 1.32 -7.24 -14.27
N ASP A 6 0.12 -7.43 -14.79
CA ASP A 6 -0.38 -6.90 -16.06
C ASP A 6 -1.15 -5.60 -15.78
N ILE A 7 -0.84 -4.54 -16.51
CA ILE A 7 -1.36 -3.19 -16.25
C ILE A 7 -2.82 -3.06 -16.64
N ASP A 8 -3.26 -3.82 -17.63
CA ASP A 8 -4.68 -3.89 -17.97
C ASP A 8 -5.45 -4.56 -16.81
N LYS A 9 -4.83 -5.56 -16.17
CA LYS A 9 -5.40 -6.19 -14.96
C LYS A 9 -5.36 -5.26 -13.76
N TYR A 10 -4.30 -4.47 -13.57
CA TYR A 10 -4.26 -3.48 -12.50
C TYR A 10 -5.34 -2.41 -12.69
N THR A 11 -5.47 -1.86 -13.89
CA THR A 11 -6.50 -0.85 -14.20
C THR A 11 -7.89 -1.40 -13.92
N THR A 12 -8.16 -2.63 -14.37
CA THR A 12 -9.43 -3.32 -14.10
C THR A 12 -9.67 -3.53 -12.61
N TYR A 13 -8.65 -4.02 -11.89
CA TYR A 13 -8.72 -4.23 -10.45
C TYR A 13 -8.95 -2.93 -9.70
N LYS A 14 -8.26 -1.85 -10.08
CA LYS A 14 -8.43 -0.52 -9.50
C LYS A 14 -9.87 -0.06 -9.62
N SER A 15 -10.47 -0.15 -10.81
CA SER A 15 -11.88 0.21 -11.00
C SER A 15 -12.80 -0.61 -10.08
N GLN A 16 -12.64 -1.94 -10.05
CA GLN A 16 -13.44 -2.83 -9.20
C GLN A 16 -13.23 -2.62 -7.70
N TYR A 17 -12.00 -2.27 -7.29
CA TYR A 17 -11.66 -1.98 -5.91
C TYR A 17 -12.37 -0.71 -5.44
N LEU A 18 -12.33 0.35 -6.26
CA LEU A 18 -12.96 1.63 -5.92
C LEU A 18 -14.49 1.59 -5.98
N GLU A 19 -15.08 0.75 -6.84
CA GLU A 19 -16.53 0.55 -6.94
C GLU A 19 -17.18 -0.02 -5.65
N GLN A 20 -16.40 -0.62 -4.75
CA GLN A 20 -16.88 -1.13 -3.46
C GLN A 20 -17.16 0.00 -2.45
N TYR A 21 -16.70 1.22 -2.74
CA TYR A 21 -16.84 2.36 -1.85
C TYR A 21 -17.93 3.31 -2.33
N SER A 22 -18.67 3.89 -1.38
CA SER A 22 -19.68 4.89 -1.69
C SER A 22 -19.04 6.16 -2.26
N GLN A 23 -19.83 6.96 -3.00
CA GLN A 23 -19.35 8.22 -3.55
C GLN A 23 -18.88 9.20 -2.48
N ASP A 24 -19.49 9.17 -1.29
CA ASP A 24 -19.07 10.00 -0.16
C ASP A 24 -17.67 9.59 0.35
N VAL A 25 -17.38 8.29 0.40
CA VAL A 25 -16.05 7.78 0.77
C VAL A 25 -15.00 8.20 -0.26
N LEU A 26 -15.30 8.02 -1.55
CA LEU A 26 -14.39 8.42 -2.62
C LEU A 26 -14.14 9.93 -2.60
N ALA A 27 -15.15 10.75 -2.30
CA ALA A 27 -14.99 12.19 -2.14
C ALA A 27 -14.05 12.56 -0.97
N ILE A 28 -14.13 11.83 0.15
CA ILE A 28 -13.20 12.02 1.29
C ILE A 28 -11.77 11.70 0.84
N TRP A 29 -11.55 10.58 0.16
CA TRP A 29 -10.21 10.19 -0.31
C TRP A 29 -9.63 11.20 -1.29
N HIS A 30 -10.42 11.71 -2.23
CA HIS A 30 -9.99 12.79 -3.12
C HIS A 30 -9.63 14.06 -2.34
N SER A 31 -10.36 14.40 -1.27
CA SER A 31 -10.01 15.54 -0.41
C SER A 31 -8.69 15.34 0.35
N PHE A 32 -8.26 14.10 0.58
CA PHE A 32 -6.92 13.82 1.10
C PHE A 32 -5.88 14.06 0.02
N GLU A 33 -6.08 13.54 -1.19
CA GLU A 33 -5.17 13.72 -2.33
C GLU A 33 -4.91 15.21 -2.64
N GLU A 34 -5.94 16.06 -2.57
CA GLU A 34 -5.81 17.51 -2.73
C GLU A 34 -4.80 18.15 -1.75
N LYS A 35 -4.59 17.53 -0.59
CA LYS A 35 -3.66 17.99 0.45
C LYS A 35 -2.28 17.33 0.35
N GLU A 36 -2.12 16.33 -0.52
CA GLU A 36 -0.89 15.54 -0.67
C GLU A 36 0.09 16.16 -1.68
N THR A 37 0.61 17.35 -1.35
CA THR A 37 1.58 18.08 -2.20
C THR A 37 2.96 17.40 -2.34
N TRP A 38 3.15 16.29 -1.64
CA TRP A 38 4.41 15.54 -1.54
C TRP A 38 4.37 14.21 -2.32
N THR A 39 3.24 13.88 -2.95
CA THR A 39 3.10 12.65 -3.73
C THR A 39 3.78 12.78 -5.10
N LEU A 40 4.17 11.63 -5.63
CA LEU A 40 4.78 11.47 -6.94
C LEU A 40 3.78 10.76 -7.84
N ASN A 41 3.58 11.31 -9.04
CA ASN A 41 2.93 10.58 -10.12
C ASN A 41 3.91 9.53 -10.61
N SER A 42 3.97 8.39 -9.93
CA SER A 42 4.71 7.22 -10.38
C SER A 42 3.84 6.38 -11.30
N GLU A 43 4.43 5.88 -12.37
CA GLU A 43 3.74 4.94 -13.24
C GLU A 43 3.64 3.59 -12.52
N ILE A 44 2.46 2.96 -12.58
CA ILE A 44 2.22 1.60 -12.06
C ILE A 44 3.26 0.58 -12.56
N HIS A 45 3.85 0.84 -13.73
CA HIS A 45 4.95 0.08 -14.31
C HIS A 45 6.13 -0.11 -13.35
N ASP A 46 6.48 0.91 -12.57
CA ASP A 46 7.65 0.85 -11.68
C ASP A 46 7.38 -0.03 -10.45
N ILE A 47 6.15 0.00 -9.93
CA ILE A 47 5.67 -0.89 -8.88
C ILE A 47 5.66 -2.34 -9.39
N ALA A 48 5.12 -2.56 -10.59
CA ALA A 48 5.08 -3.88 -11.22
C ALA A 48 6.47 -4.49 -11.39
N LYS A 49 7.47 -3.70 -11.79
CA LYS A 49 8.86 -4.16 -11.95
C LYS A 49 9.44 -4.64 -10.62
N ILE A 50 9.28 -3.88 -9.54
CA ILE A 50 9.81 -4.28 -8.22
C ILE A 50 9.09 -5.53 -7.72
N PHE A 51 7.76 -5.57 -7.83
CA PHE A 51 6.98 -6.73 -7.41
C PHE A 51 7.37 -8.01 -8.19
N ASN A 52 7.56 -7.91 -9.50
CA ASN A 52 8.01 -9.04 -10.33
C ASN A 52 9.43 -9.52 -9.98
N ASN A 53 10.25 -8.69 -9.32
CA ASN A 53 11.59 -9.06 -8.85
C ASN A 53 11.57 -9.75 -7.47
N LEU A 54 10.44 -9.77 -6.78
CA LEU A 54 10.27 -10.50 -5.53
C LEU A 54 10.31 -12.01 -5.79
N PRO A 55 10.86 -12.81 -4.85
CA PRO A 55 10.82 -14.27 -5.00
C PRO A 55 9.37 -14.78 -5.12
N SER A 56 9.20 -15.91 -5.81
CA SER A 56 7.87 -16.50 -6.04
C SER A 56 7.14 -16.93 -4.76
N VAL A 57 7.86 -17.04 -3.64
CA VAL A 57 7.33 -17.38 -2.32
C VAL A 57 7.99 -16.46 -1.30
N CYS A 58 7.20 -15.78 -0.49
CA CYS A 58 7.69 -15.08 0.69
C CYS A 58 8.05 -16.11 1.76
N ARG A 59 9.33 -16.17 2.16
CA ARG A 59 9.82 -17.09 3.18
C ARG A 59 10.48 -16.28 4.29
N TYR A 60 10.09 -16.57 5.52
CA TYR A 60 10.72 -16.01 6.71
C TYR A 60 11.82 -16.96 7.23
N PRO A 61 12.97 -16.44 7.71
CA PRO A 61 13.34 -15.02 7.72
C PRO A 61 13.59 -14.48 6.31
N LEU A 62 13.23 -13.21 6.09
CA LEU A 62 13.47 -12.54 4.83
C LEU A 62 14.98 -12.43 4.58
N SER A 63 15.42 -12.66 3.34
CA SER A 63 16.81 -12.38 2.97
C SER A 63 17.04 -10.87 2.89
N ASP A 64 18.28 -10.40 3.10
CA ASP A 64 18.62 -8.98 2.97
C ASP A 64 18.16 -8.40 1.61
N LYS A 65 18.31 -9.16 0.53
CA LYS A 65 17.85 -8.77 -0.81
C LYS A 65 16.33 -8.57 -0.85
N THR A 66 15.58 -9.48 -0.23
CA THR A 66 14.12 -9.38 -0.14
C THR A 66 13.71 -8.18 0.68
N GLU A 67 14.40 -7.94 1.79
CA GLU A 67 14.13 -6.82 2.69
C GLU A 67 14.36 -5.47 1.98
N HIS A 68 15.46 -5.33 1.24
CA HIS A 68 15.69 -4.13 0.43
C HIS A 68 14.62 -3.93 -0.64
N ALA A 69 14.23 -5.00 -1.36
CA ALA A 69 13.18 -4.90 -2.37
C ALA A 69 11.81 -4.53 -1.77
N LEU A 70 11.50 -5.01 -0.55
CA LEU A 70 10.31 -4.60 0.20
C LEU A 70 10.39 -3.13 0.60
N ALA A 71 11.54 -2.66 1.08
CA ALA A 71 11.74 -1.27 1.45
C ALA A 71 11.55 -0.32 0.24
N ASP A 72 12.10 -0.68 -0.92
CA ASP A 72 11.91 0.08 -2.16
C ASP A 72 10.44 0.09 -2.59
N LEU A 73 9.76 -1.05 -2.52
CA LEU A 73 8.34 -1.17 -2.85
C LEU A 73 7.46 -0.31 -1.91
N ILE A 74 7.74 -0.34 -0.61
CA ILE A 74 7.07 0.50 0.39
C ILE A 74 7.30 1.98 0.08
N GLY A 75 8.53 2.37 -0.26
CA GLY A 75 8.85 3.73 -0.69
C GLY A 75 8.01 4.16 -1.88
N LEU A 76 7.99 3.37 -2.95
CA LEU A 76 7.19 3.68 -4.14
C LEU A 76 5.70 3.82 -3.81
N ILE A 77 5.12 2.84 -3.12
CA ILE A 77 3.69 2.83 -2.83
C ILE A 77 3.30 3.97 -1.89
N ALA A 78 4.14 4.29 -0.90
CA ALA A 78 3.87 5.35 0.07
C ALA A 78 3.79 6.73 -0.58
N TYR A 79 4.58 6.97 -1.63
CA TYR A 79 4.62 8.27 -2.30
C TYR A 79 3.61 8.41 -3.44
N LEU A 80 2.79 7.40 -3.73
CA LEU A 80 1.66 7.56 -4.64
C LEU A 80 0.54 8.43 -4.03
N PRO A 81 -0.33 9.06 -4.84
CA PRO A 81 -1.59 9.63 -4.38
C PRO A 81 -2.40 8.62 -3.55
N PHE A 82 -3.14 9.10 -2.55
CA PHE A 82 -3.87 8.26 -1.59
C PHE A 82 -4.57 7.06 -2.22
N THR A 83 -5.42 7.30 -3.23
CA THR A 83 -6.24 6.26 -3.88
C THR A 83 -5.37 5.24 -4.61
N GLU A 84 -4.34 5.72 -5.32
CA GLU A 84 -3.41 4.84 -6.03
C GLU A 84 -2.59 3.99 -5.06
N SER A 85 -2.15 4.58 -3.95
CA SER A 85 -1.38 3.91 -2.90
C SER A 85 -2.14 2.77 -2.25
N ILE A 86 -3.38 3.03 -1.79
CA ILE A 86 -4.20 1.99 -1.14
C ILE A 86 -4.60 0.90 -2.14
N THR A 87 -4.85 1.27 -3.40
CA THR A 87 -5.17 0.31 -4.45
C THR A 87 -3.96 -0.56 -4.80
N ALA A 88 -2.76 0.03 -4.88
CA ALA A 88 -1.53 -0.71 -5.11
C ALA A 88 -1.22 -1.68 -3.96
N MET A 89 -1.45 -1.27 -2.71
CA MET A 89 -1.36 -2.17 -1.55
C MET A 89 -2.35 -3.34 -1.66
N ALA A 90 -3.62 -3.05 -1.92
CA ALA A 90 -4.66 -4.06 -2.05
C ALA A 90 -4.35 -5.04 -3.19
N TRP A 91 -3.85 -4.52 -4.31
CA TRP A 91 -3.44 -5.30 -5.47
C TRP A 91 -2.26 -6.24 -5.17
N CYS A 92 -1.27 -5.78 -4.38
CA CYS A 92 -0.16 -6.64 -3.95
C CYS A 92 -0.67 -7.85 -3.14
N GLY A 93 -1.60 -7.62 -2.21
CA GLY A 93 -2.25 -8.69 -1.44
C GLY A 93 -3.11 -9.61 -2.30
N PHE A 94 -3.85 -9.05 -3.27
CA PHE A 94 -4.64 -9.84 -4.22
C PHE A 94 -3.77 -10.77 -5.09
N ASN A 95 -2.61 -10.30 -5.56
CA ASN A 95 -1.71 -11.13 -6.37
C ASN A 95 -0.97 -12.18 -5.53
N SER A 96 -0.64 -11.85 -4.28
CA SER A 96 -0.02 -12.77 -3.35
C SER A 96 -0.23 -12.31 -1.91
N ASP A 97 -1.14 -13.00 -1.22
CA ASP A 97 -1.47 -12.74 0.19
C ASP A 97 -0.22 -12.66 1.06
N ALA A 98 0.68 -13.64 0.95
CA ALA A 98 1.94 -13.67 1.70
C ALA A 98 2.85 -12.46 1.46
N TRP A 99 2.79 -11.83 0.28
CA TRP A 99 3.55 -10.62 -0.02
C TRP A 99 2.83 -9.38 0.49
N GLY A 100 1.50 -9.30 0.33
CA GLY A 100 0.70 -8.24 0.93
C GLY A 100 0.89 -8.16 2.46
N THR A 101 0.83 -9.31 3.13
CA THR A 101 1.10 -9.42 4.57
C THR A 101 2.52 -8.97 4.90
N ALA A 102 3.53 -9.46 4.18
CA ALA A 102 4.92 -9.09 4.45
C ALA A 102 5.21 -7.59 4.27
N ILE A 103 4.62 -6.95 3.25
CA ILE A 103 4.76 -5.50 3.03
C ILE A 103 4.17 -4.74 4.23
N TYR A 104 2.96 -5.09 4.65
CA TYR A 104 2.30 -4.41 5.76
C TYR A 104 2.99 -4.66 7.09
N GLU A 105 3.37 -5.91 7.40
CA GLU A 105 4.11 -6.26 8.62
C GLU A 105 5.45 -5.54 8.69
N TYR A 106 6.19 -5.49 7.58
CA TYR A 106 7.46 -4.78 7.53
C TYR A 106 7.29 -3.28 7.80
N ALA A 107 6.30 -2.65 7.18
CA ALA A 107 5.98 -1.25 7.42
C ALA A 107 5.55 -1.00 8.89
N TYR A 108 4.68 -1.85 9.42
CA TYR A 108 4.18 -1.75 10.79
C TYR A 108 5.31 -1.90 11.83
N THR A 109 6.15 -2.92 11.70
CA THR A 109 7.31 -3.12 12.58
C THR A 109 8.30 -1.98 12.46
N THR A 110 8.67 -1.57 11.25
CA THR A 110 9.61 -0.46 11.02
C THR A 110 9.11 0.83 11.67
N TYR A 111 7.82 1.14 11.50
CA TYR A 111 7.22 2.32 12.10
C TYR A 111 7.18 2.25 13.64
N ASN A 112 6.72 1.15 14.22
CA ASN A 112 6.61 1.03 15.68
C ASN A 112 7.98 0.98 16.37
N GLU A 113 8.95 0.26 15.81
CA GLU A 113 10.30 0.26 16.35
C GLU A 113 10.94 1.66 16.32
N SER A 114 10.63 2.47 15.29
CA SER A 114 11.12 3.85 15.23
C SER A 114 10.59 4.72 16.37
N ILE A 115 9.34 4.49 16.79
CA ILE A 115 8.71 5.16 17.94
C ILE A 115 9.40 4.71 19.23
N GLU A 116 9.55 3.40 19.43
CA GLU A 116 10.16 2.82 20.64
C GLU A 116 11.62 3.25 20.82
N LYS A 117 12.38 3.25 19.73
CA LYS A 117 13.83 3.59 19.73
C LYS A 117 14.07 5.09 19.63
N ASN A 118 13.01 5.92 19.58
CA ASN A 118 13.09 7.37 19.34
C ASN A 118 13.97 7.72 18.12
N THR A 119 13.95 6.85 17.10
CA THR A 119 14.77 7.01 15.91
C THR A 119 14.09 8.05 15.02
N LEU A 120 14.85 9.08 14.61
CA LEU A 120 14.35 10.27 13.94
C LEU A 120 13.34 9.95 12.81
N VAL A 121 12.23 10.69 12.85
CA VAL A 121 11.14 10.81 11.84
C VAL A 121 11.66 11.24 10.46
N ASN A 122 12.97 11.43 10.28
CA ASN A 122 13.63 11.86 9.04
C ASN A 122 14.20 10.71 8.21
N ASN A 123 14.15 9.46 8.70
CA ASN A 123 14.52 8.32 7.88
C ASN A 123 13.40 8.03 6.85
N GLN A 124 13.74 8.06 5.56
CA GLN A 124 12.78 7.92 4.46
C GLN A 124 11.98 6.62 4.56
N ILE A 125 12.59 5.48 4.91
CA ILE A 125 11.85 4.23 5.04
C ILE A 125 10.86 4.26 6.21
N VAL A 126 11.18 4.97 7.29
CA VAL A 126 10.28 5.16 8.44
C VAL A 126 9.08 6.03 8.05
N ILE A 127 9.32 7.12 7.31
CA ILE A 127 8.26 7.98 6.78
C ILE A 127 7.34 7.17 5.85
N ALA A 128 7.92 6.47 4.89
CA ALA A 128 7.16 5.66 3.95
C ALA A 128 6.34 4.56 4.66
N SER A 129 6.96 3.87 5.61
CA SER A 129 6.30 2.84 6.44
C SER A 129 5.13 3.42 7.23
N LYS A 130 5.33 4.57 7.90
CA LYS A 130 4.27 5.29 8.60
C LYS A 130 3.12 5.64 7.66
N THR A 131 3.42 6.17 6.47
CA THR A 131 2.42 6.54 5.47
C THR A 131 1.57 5.33 5.05
N ILE A 132 2.20 4.18 4.76
CA ILE A 132 1.48 2.94 4.43
C ILE A 132 0.53 2.55 5.57
N VAL A 133 1.05 2.47 6.80
CA VAL A 133 0.26 2.06 7.98
C VAL A 133 -0.94 2.99 8.17
N GLN A 134 -0.72 4.31 8.16
CA GLN A 134 -1.78 5.29 8.37
C GLN A 134 -2.85 5.26 7.29
N ARG A 135 -2.46 5.07 6.02
CA ARG A 135 -3.42 4.97 4.91
C ARG A 135 -4.27 3.70 5.01
N VAL A 136 -3.67 2.56 5.33
CA VAL A 136 -4.40 1.29 5.53
C VAL A 136 -5.37 1.41 6.71
N GLU A 137 -4.94 2.01 7.83
CA GLU A 137 -5.81 2.26 8.97
C GLU A 137 -6.98 3.19 8.62
N GLU A 138 -6.76 4.20 7.79
CA GLU A 138 -7.81 5.13 7.36
C GLU A 138 -8.85 4.43 6.48
N VAL A 139 -8.41 3.61 5.53
CA VAL A 139 -9.32 2.77 4.73
C VAL A 139 -10.13 1.84 5.63
N ALA A 140 -9.49 1.19 6.61
CA ALA A 140 -10.19 0.29 7.54
C ALA A 140 -11.26 1.02 8.38
N LYS A 141 -10.94 2.22 8.88
CA LYS A 141 -11.89 3.07 9.64
C LYS A 141 -13.08 3.47 8.77
N ILE A 142 -12.83 3.98 7.57
CA ILE A 142 -13.88 4.44 6.66
C ILE A 142 -14.75 3.27 6.20
N SER A 143 -14.15 2.12 5.84
CA SER A 143 -14.88 0.90 5.46
C SER A 143 -15.80 0.41 6.58
N THR A 144 -15.34 0.48 7.83
CA THR A 144 -16.14 0.13 9.01
C THR A 144 -17.35 1.05 9.15
N LEU A 145 -17.17 2.36 8.98
CA LEU A 145 -18.26 3.34 9.04
C LEU A 145 -19.28 3.14 7.90
N GLN A 146 -18.81 2.85 6.68
CA GLN A 146 -19.68 2.53 5.55
C GLN A 146 -20.56 1.30 5.87
N THR A 147 -19.96 0.24 6.40
CA THR A 147 -20.67 -0.99 6.78
C THR A 147 -21.73 -0.73 7.86
N ILE A 148 -21.38 0.03 8.91
CA ILE A 148 -22.31 0.36 10.01
C ILE A 148 -23.50 1.19 9.51
N THR A 149 -23.30 2.08 8.54
CA THR A 149 -24.34 2.95 8.00
C THR A 149 -25.27 2.26 6.98
N GLY A 150 -25.08 0.96 6.74
CA GLY A 150 -25.96 0.15 5.89
C GLY A 150 -25.64 0.20 4.40
N HIS A 151 -24.50 0.77 4.02
CA HIS A 151 -23.96 0.66 2.66
C HIS A 151 -23.11 -0.61 2.58
N SER A 152 -23.51 -1.57 1.75
CA SER A 152 -22.78 -2.84 1.60
C SER A 152 -21.40 -2.61 0.96
N ILE A 153 -20.38 -3.27 1.52
CA ILE A 153 -19.10 -3.58 0.85
C ILE A 153 -19.31 -4.81 -0.03
#